data_AF-A0A7T4QZQ2-F1
#
_entry.id   AF-A0A7T4QZQ2-F1
#
_cell.length_a   1.000
_cell.length_b   1.000
_cell.length_c   1.000
_cell.angle_alpha   90.00
_cell.angle_beta   90.00
_cell.angle_gamma   90.00
#
_symmetry.space_group_name_H-M   'P 1'
#
loop_
_entity.id
_entity.type
_entity.pdbx_description
1 polymer ?
#
loop_
_entity_poly.entity_id
_entity_poly.type
_entity_poly.pdbx_seq_one_letter_code
_entity_poly.pdbx_strand_id
1 'polypeptide(L)'
;MVSLAAEPLSSNDVKKWSETRIETHKLQNRFRAQADQYDDVVVAFFAARDRYLQQVGYTRARFEDHERRISEAHDYILNRSDAIADKQERDATLAEAKAAPDPALDPETQEMIAMMRQVGTSEAEIQKMLDAMRRVPDVIAQSNAMMDDVDDQLYARVAPDIPAVEQWREELAMLYDWLAGNRADPPSL
;
A
#
# COMPACT_ATOMS: atom_id res chain seq x y z
N MET A 1 16.41 15.66 -18.51
CA MET A 1 15.18 16.44 -18.33
C MET A 1 14.84 16.38 -16.86
N VAL A 2 14.74 17.52 -16.19
CA VAL A 2 14.31 17.58 -14.79
C VAL A 2 12.81 17.26 -14.80
N SER A 3 12.41 16.12 -14.23
CA SER A 3 11.00 15.85 -13.96
C SER A 3 10.56 16.89 -12.94
N LEU A 4 9.85 17.93 -13.38
CA LEU A 4 9.12 18.80 -12.45
C LEU A 4 8.18 17.89 -11.66
N ALA A 5 8.33 17.88 -10.33
CA ALA A 5 7.39 17.17 -9.47
C ALA A 5 5.97 17.64 -9.84
N ALA A 6 5.06 16.69 -10.08
CA ALA A 6 3.68 17.01 -10.43
C ALA A 6 3.09 17.88 -9.31
N GLU A 7 2.30 18.89 -9.68
CA GLU A 7 1.64 19.75 -8.69
C GLU A 7 0.74 18.88 -7.77
N PRO A 8 0.67 19.21 -6.47
CA PRO A 8 -0.25 18.56 -5.54
C PRO A 8 -1.69 18.60 -6.05
N LEU A 9 -2.47 17.54 -5.81
CA LEU A 9 -3.88 17.53 -6.15
C LEU A 9 -4.62 18.62 -5.37
N SER A 10 -5.55 19.29 -6.04
CA SER A 10 -6.53 20.14 -5.37
C SER A 10 -7.79 19.36 -5.02
N SER A 11 -8.59 19.86 -4.07
CA SER A 11 -9.91 19.30 -3.75
C SER A 11 -10.82 19.23 -4.99
N ASN A 12 -10.69 20.20 -5.91
CA ASN A 12 -11.42 20.18 -7.18
C ASN A 12 -10.93 19.09 -8.15
N ASP A 13 -9.64 18.73 -8.12
CA ASP A 13 -9.13 17.59 -8.91
C ASP A 13 -9.72 16.27 -8.43
N VAL A 14 -9.86 16.10 -7.11
CA VAL A 14 -10.51 14.92 -6.49
C VAL A 14 -11.97 14.87 -6.88
N LYS A 15 -12.72 15.98 -6.71
CA LYS A 15 -14.13 16.07 -7.12
C LYS A 15 -14.32 15.71 -8.59
N LYS A 16 -13.57 16.39 -9.47
CA LYS A 16 -13.67 16.21 -10.93
C LYS A 16 -13.35 14.77 -11.33
N TRP A 17 -12.32 14.17 -10.74
CA TRP A 17 -11.96 12.77 -10.99
C TRP A 17 -13.10 11.84 -10.56
N SER A 18 -13.65 12.03 -9.35
CA SER A 18 -14.72 11.19 -8.81
C SER A 18 -15.99 11.25 -9.67
N GLU A 19 -16.43 12.45 -10.08
CA GLU A 19 -17.56 12.62 -11.01
C GLU A 19 -17.29 11.91 -12.36
N THR A 20 -16.08 12.08 -12.90
CA THR A 20 -15.67 11.44 -14.15
C THR A 20 -15.62 9.91 -14.00
N ARG A 21 -15.18 9.39 -12.85
CA ARG A 21 -15.11 7.96 -12.56
C ARG A 21 -16.50 7.34 -12.49
N ILE A 22 -17.47 8.04 -11.90
CA ILE A 22 -18.87 7.63 -11.87
C ILE A 22 -19.42 7.50 -13.29
N GLU A 23 -19.24 8.52 -14.13
CA GLU A 23 -19.79 8.52 -15.49
C GLU A 23 -19.11 7.48 -16.39
N THR A 24 -17.79 7.28 -16.26
CA THR A 24 -17.08 6.22 -17.00
C THR A 24 -17.48 4.82 -16.53
N HIS A 25 -17.82 4.63 -15.25
CA HIS A 25 -18.36 3.36 -14.75
C HIS A 25 -19.79 3.10 -15.26
N LYS A 26 -20.67 4.12 -15.25
CA LYS A 26 -21.99 4.03 -15.88
C LYS A 26 -21.88 3.70 -17.37
N LEU A 27 -20.94 4.33 -18.08
CA LEU A 27 -20.64 4.05 -19.47
C LEU A 27 -20.23 2.58 -19.66
N GLN A 28 -19.31 2.07 -18.84
CA GLN A 28 -18.89 0.67 -18.86
C GLN A 28 -20.08 -0.29 -18.68
N ASN A 29 -20.95 -0.02 -17.71
CA ASN A 29 -22.13 -0.84 -17.45
C ASN A 29 -23.12 -0.82 -18.63
N ARG A 30 -23.31 0.32 -19.29
CA ARG A 30 -24.13 0.39 -20.52
C ARG A 30 -23.56 -0.46 -21.66
N PHE A 31 -22.25 -0.36 -21.91
CA PHE A 31 -21.60 -1.18 -22.94
C PHE A 31 -21.70 -2.67 -22.62
N ARG A 32 -21.51 -3.05 -21.34
CA ARG A 32 -21.69 -4.43 -20.89
C ARG A 32 -23.13 -4.94 -21.10
N ALA A 33 -24.14 -4.11 -20.84
CA ALA A 33 -25.54 -4.47 -21.02
C ALA A 33 -25.95 -4.59 -22.50
N GLN A 34 -25.20 -3.97 -23.41
CA GLN A 34 -25.44 -3.96 -24.86
C GLN A 34 -24.34 -4.71 -25.63
N ALA A 35 -23.66 -5.64 -24.96
CA ALA A 35 -22.47 -6.29 -25.51
C ALA A 35 -22.74 -7.04 -26.83
N ASP A 36 -23.97 -7.50 -27.03
CA ASP A 36 -24.46 -8.16 -28.25
C ASP A 36 -24.54 -7.23 -29.48
N GLN A 37 -24.47 -5.91 -29.28
CA GLN A 37 -24.54 -4.91 -30.36
C GLN A 37 -23.17 -4.56 -30.94
N TYR A 38 -22.09 -5.15 -30.43
CA TYR A 38 -20.72 -4.82 -30.81
C TYR A 38 -19.93 -6.07 -31.16
N ASP A 39 -19.14 -6.02 -32.24
CA ASP A 39 -18.18 -7.09 -32.57
C ASP A 39 -17.09 -7.21 -31.48
N ASP A 40 -16.66 -6.05 -30.95
CA ASP A 40 -15.74 -5.95 -29.82
C ASP A 40 -16.20 -4.84 -28.86
N VAL A 41 -16.95 -5.25 -27.84
CA VAL A 41 -17.49 -4.36 -26.80
C VAL A 41 -16.38 -3.66 -26.00
N VAL A 42 -15.19 -4.27 -25.87
CA VAL A 42 -14.08 -3.71 -25.11
C VAL A 42 -13.47 -2.54 -25.87
N VAL A 43 -13.16 -2.73 -27.16
CA VAL A 43 -12.65 -1.67 -28.02
C VAL A 43 -13.67 -0.52 -28.14
N ALA A 44 -14.95 -0.86 -28.31
CA ALA A 44 -16.02 0.13 -28.40
C ALA A 44 -16.15 0.97 -27.11
N PHE A 45 -16.07 0.33 -25.94
CA PHE A 45 -16.07 1.01 -24.65
C PHE A 45 -14.88 1.96 -24.49
N PHE A 46 -13.64 1.51 -24.75
CA PHE A 46 -12.47 2.37 -24.58
C PHE A 46 -12.49 3.56 -25.54
N ALA A 47 -12.95 3.39 -26.78
CA ALA A 47 -13.14 4.49 -27.72
C ALA A 47 -14.18 5.52 -27.21
N ALA A 48 -15.29 5.05 -26.63
CA ALA A 48 -16.30 5.92 -26.04
C ALA A 48 -15.79 6.63 -24.78
N ARG A 49 -15.05 5.92 -23.93
CA ARG A 49 -14.44 6.47 -22.71
C ARG A 49 -13.46 7.59 -23.05
N ASP A 50 -12.56 7.36 -24.00
CA ASP A 50 -11.56 8.36 -24.37
C ASP A 50 -12.20 9.63 -24.97
N ARG A 51 -13.28 9.48 -25.75
CA ARG A 51 -14.09 10.62 -26.22
C ARG A 51 -14.73 11.38 -25.06
N TYR A 52 -15.32 10.67 -24.10
CA TYR A 52 -15.92 11.30 -22.93
C TYR A 52 -14.88 12.06 -22.09
N LEU A 53 -13.72 11.44 -21.82
CA LEU A 53 -12.62 12.07 -21.10
C LEU A 53 -12.20 13.38 -21.78
N GLN A 54 -12.03 13.40 -23.10
CA GLN A 54 -11.71 14.61 -23.85
C GLN A 54 -12.77 15.71 -23.69
N GLN A 55 -14.06 15.35 -23.72
CA GLN A 55 -15.17 16.30 -23.55
C GLN A 55 -15.16 16.98 -22.18
N VAL A 56 -14.79 16.25 -21.12
CA VAL A 56 -14.70 16.80 -19.76
C VAL A 56 -13.31 17.40 -19.45
N GLY A 57 -12.45 17.53 -20.46
CA GLY A 57 -11.12 18.15 -20.31
C GLY A 57 -10.12 17.27 -19.55
N TYR A 58 -10.23 15.95 -19.69
CA TYR A 58 -9.21 14.99 -19.29
C TYR A 58 -8.48 14.42 -20.52
N THR A 59 -7.17 14.28 -20.40
CA THR A 59 -6.46 13.25 -21.16
C THR A 59 -6.56 11.93 -20.40
N ARG A 60 -6.47 10.80 -21.12
CA ARG A 60 -6.42 9.47 -20.49
C ARG A 60 -5.31 9.38 -19.43
N ALA A 61 -4.10 9.82 -19.77
CA ALA A 61 -2.95 9.79 -18.87
C ALA A 61 -3.19 10.61 -17.58
N ARG A 62 -3.80 11.80 -17.68
CA ARG A 62 -4.11 12.61 -16.50
C ARG A 62 -5.20 11.97 -15.63
N PHE A 63 -6.20 11.35 -16.24
CA PHE A 63 -7.25 10.64 -15.52
C PHE A 63 -6.70 9.43 -14.75
N GLU A 64 -5.86 8.62 -15.39
CA GLU A 64 -5.20 7.46 -14.78
C GLU A 64 -4.18 7.87 -13.70
N ASP A 65 -3.45 8.99 -13.88
CA ASP A 65 -2.57 9.52 -12.82
C ASP A 65 -3.35 10.04 -11.61
N HIS A 66 -4.46 10.76 -11.82
CA HIS A 66 -5.34 11.16 -10.72
C HIS A 66 -5.90 9.94 -9.98
N GLU A 67 -6.35 8.90 -10.68
CA GLU A 67 -6.83 7.64 -10.07
C GLU A 67 -5.76 7.05 -9.16
N ARG A 68 -4.54 6.86 -9.67
CA ARG A 68 -3.43 6.30 -8.91
C ARG A 68 -3.10 7.15 -7.67
N ARG A 69 -3.00 8.47 -7.81
CA ARG A 69 -2.65 9.38 -6.71
C ARG A 69 -3.74 9.42 -5.63
N ILE A 70 -5.00 9.48 -6.04
CA ILE A 70 -6.15 9.47 -5.14
C ILE A 70 -6.25 8.13 -4.41
N SER A 71 -6.10 7.00 -5.11
CA SER A 71 -6.13 5.67 -4.48
C SER A 71 -4.98 5.48 -3.50
N GLU A 72 -3.75 5.82 -3.88
CA GLU A 72 -2.58 5.68 -3.00
C GLU A 72 -2.72 6.54 -1.74
N ALA A 73 -3.15 7.80 -1.87
CA ALA A 73 -3.37 8.67 -0.72
C ALA A 73 -4.53 8.19 0.17
N HIS A 74 -5.64 7.75 -0.44
CA HIS A 74 -6.79 7.22 0.29
C HIS A 74 -6.42 5.96 1.07
N ASP A 75 -5.71 5.02 0.44
CA ASP A 75 -5.24 3.79 1.08
C ASP A 75 -4.24 4.10 2.20
N TYR A 76 -3.34 5.07 2.01
CA TYR A 76 -2.45 5.51 3.08
C TYR A 76 -3.23 6.07 4.28
N ILE A 77 -4.22 6.93 4.04
CA ILE A 77 -5.06 7.51 5.11
C ILE A 77 -5.81 6.41 5.88
N LEU A 78 -6.36 5.41 5.18
CA LEU A 78 -7.07 4.30 5.81
C LEU A 78 -6.15 3.42 6.67
N ASN A 79 -4.96 3.10 6.17
CA ASN A 79 -4.06 2.13 6.80
C ASN A 79 -3.03 2.78 7.75
N ARG A 80 -3.02 4.11 7.88
CA ARG A 80 -2.00 4.84 8.67
C ARG A 80 -1.95 4.38 10.12
N SER A 81 -3.10 4.15 10.74
CA SER A 81 -3.17 3.70 12.14
C SER A 81 -2.55 2.32 12.32
N ASP A 82 -2.85 1.40 11.41
CA ASP A 82 -2.31 0.04 11.41
C ASP A 82 -0.80 0.07 11.18
N ALA A 83 -0.32 0.87 10.21
CA ALA A 83 1.11 1.05 9.97
C ALA A 83 1.87 1.59 11.20
N ILE A 84 1.26 2.51 11.96
CA ILE A 84 1.84 3.00 13.22
C ILE A 84 1.89 1.90 14.28
N ALA A 85 0.83 1.09 14.41
CA ALA A 85 0.78 -0.01 15.36
C ALA A 85 1.82 -1.08 15.02
N ASP A 86 1.92 -1.47 13.75
CA ASP A 86 2.92 -2.42 13.25
C ASP A 86 4.34 -1.94 13.54
N LYS A 87 4.61 -0.64 13.35
CA LYS A 87 5.91 -0.06 13.69
C LYS A 87 6.22 -0.17 15.18
N GLN A 88 5.25 0.13 16.04
CA GLN A 88 5.42 0.00 17.49
C GLN A 88 5.72 -1.44 17.91
N GLU A 89 5.05 -2.43 17.29
CA GLU A 89 5.31 -3.85 17.54
C GLU A 89 6.72 -4.27 17.07
N ARG A 90 7.14 -3.82 15.90
CA ARG A 90 8.52 -4.04 15.39
C ARG A 90 9.57 -3.45 16.32
N ASP A 91 9.33 -2.24 16.82
CA ASP A 91 10.24 -1.54 17.74
C ASP A 91 10.30 -2.23 19.11
N ALA A 92 9.16 -2.70 19.62
CA ALA A 92 9.09 -3.49 20.86
C ALA A 92 9.86 -4.82 20.71
N THR A 93 9.65 -5.54 19.60
CA THR A 93 10.36 -6.79 19.29
C THR A 93 11.87 -6.58 19.26
N LEU A 94 12.33 -5.49 18.64
CA LEU A 94 13.76 -5.15 18.61
C LEU A 94 14.30 -4.80 20.01
N ALA A 95 13.53 -4.07 20.80
CA ALA A 95 13.90 -3.71 22.17
C ALA A 95 14.03 -4.96 23.06
N GLU A 96 13.09 -5.89 22.96
CA GLU A 96 13.13 -7.18 23.66
C GLU A 96 14.35 -8.00 23.23
N ALA A 97 14.61 -8.12 21.93
CA ALA A 97 15.76 -8.85 21.42
C ALA A 97 17.10 -8.27 21.89
N LYS A 98 17.20 -6.93 22.01
CA LYS A 98 18.39 -6.24 22.55
C LYS A 98 18.55 -6.38 24.06
N ALA A 99 17.44 -6.49 24.79
CA ALA A 99 17.43 -6.64 26.24
C ALA A 99 17.65 -8.10 26.69
N ALA A 100 17.50 -9.06 25.78
CA ALA A 100 17.72 -10.46 26.07
C ALA A 100 19.16 -10.71 26.56
N PRO A 101 19.36 -11.61 27.55
CA PRO A 101 20.69 -12.01 28.00
C PRO A 101 21.46 -12.68 26.85
N ASP A 102 22.79 -12.77 26.98
CA ASP A 102 23.61 -13.51 26.00
C ASP A 102 23.03 -14.92 25.82
N PRO A 103 22.76 -15.38 24.58
CA PRO A 103 22.21 -16.71 24.32
C PRO A 103 22.99 -17.85 24.99
N ALA A 104 24.30 -17.69 25.21
CA ALA A 104 25.09 -18.70 25.93
C ALA A 104 24.69 -18.86 27.42
N LEU A 105 23.99 -17.88 27.99
CA LEU A 105 23.49 -17.86 29.37
C LEU A 105 22.02 -18.28 29.47
N ASP A 106 21.32 -18.42 28.35
CA ASP A 106 19.92 -18.84 28.33
C ASP A 106 19.78 -20.34 28.63
N PRO A 107 18.95 -20.75 29.60
CA PRO A 107 18.83 -22.16 30.01
C PRO A 107 18.41 -23.10 28.87
N GLU A 108 17.47 -22.69 28.02
CA GLU A 108 17.01 -23.51 26.89
C GLU A 108 18.12 -23.69 25.86
N THR A 109 18.87 -22.61 25.59
CA THR A 109 20.03 -22.65 24.71
C THR A 109 21.15 -23.53 25.28
N GLN A 110 21.38 -23.52 26.60
CA GLN A 110 22.35 -24.40 27.25
C GLN A 110 21.97 -25.88 27.15
N GLU A 111 20.69 -26.21 27.30
CA GLU A 111 20.17 -27.57 27.09
C GLU A 111 20.35 -28.02 25.64
N MET A 112 20.04 -27.14 24.68
CA MET A 112 20.27 -27.38 23.26
C MET A 112 21.75 -27.62 22.96
N ILE A 113 22.67 -26.80 23.51
CA ILE A 113 24.12 -26.98 23.36
C ILE A 113 24.57 -28.34 23.92
N ALA A 114 24.04 -28.75 25.08
CA ALA A 114 24.36 -30.06 25.66
C ALA A 114 23.91 -31.21 24.76
N MET A 115 22.71 -31.13 24.17
CA MET A 115 22.23 -32.10 23.19
C MET A 115 23.11 -32.11 21.92
N MET A 116 23.48 -30.94 21.40
CA MET A 116 24.37 -30.83 20.23
C MET A 116 25.73 -31.49 20.48
N ARG A 117 26.32 -31.29 21.66
CA ARG A 117 27.55 -31.96 22.06
C ARG A 117 27.38 -33.48 22.11
N GLN A 118 26.26 -33.96 22.63
CA GLN A 118 25.97 -35.39 22.74
C GLN A 118 25.87 -36.09 21.38
N VAL A 119 25.33 -35.41 20.36
CA VAL A 119 25.23 -35.95 18.99
C VAL A 119 26.50 -35.72 18.16
N GLY A 120 27.56 -35.16 18.75
CA GLY A 120 28.87 -35.00 18.13
C GLY A 120 29.06 -33.72 17.31
N THR A 121 28.20 -32.71 17.46
CA THR A 121 28.40 -31.40 16.84
C THR A 121 29.66 -30.74 17.38
N SER A 122 30.47 -30.13 16.51
CA SER A 122 31.73 -29.51 16.92
C SER A 122 31.54 -28.21 17.69
N GLU A 123 32.48 -27.87 18.58
CA GLU A 123 32.47 -26.56 19.28
C GLU A 123 32.50 -25.37 18.30
N ALA A 124 33.13 -25.53 17.13
CA ALA A 124 33.12 -24.51 16.09
C ALA A 124 31.72 -24.28 15.50
N GLU A 125 30.93 -25.34 15.31
CA GLU A 125 29.55 -25.24 14.84
C GLU A 125 28.61 -24.68 15.91
N ILE A 126 28.80 -25.08 17.18
CA ILE A 126 28.08 -24.51 18.32
C ILE A 126 28.36 -23.02 18.45
N GLN A 127 29.62 -22.60 18.33
CA GLN A 127 29.99 -21.18 18.38
C GLN A 127 29.38 -20.40 17.21
N LYS A 128 29.39 -20.96 16.00
CA LYS A 128 28.75 -20.35 14.83
C LYS A 128 27.25 -20.13 15.04
N MET A 129 26.55 -21.08 15.66
CA MET A 129 25.15 -20.94 16.02
C MET A 129 24.94 -19.83 17.06
N LEU A 130 25.72 -19.81 18.14
CA LEU A 130 25.65 -18.75 19.16
C LEU A 130 25.91 -17.36 18.57
N ASP A 131 26.91 -17.24 17.70
CA ASP A 131 27.21 -15.99 17.01
C ASP A 131 26.07 -15.56 16.08
N ALA A 132 25.37 -16.51 15.44
CA ALA A 132 24.17 -16.22 14.66
C ALA A 132 23.02 -15.74 15.56
N MET A 133 22.81 -16.37 16.73
CA MET A 133 21.79 -15.94 17.71
C MET A 133 22.08 -14.55 18.25
N ARG A 134 23.35 -14.22 18.58
CA ARG A 134 23.76 -12.88 19.01
C ARG A 134 23.52 -11.80 17.97
N ARG A 135 23.48 -12.16 16.68
CA ARG A 135 23.21 -11.23 15.56
C ARG A 135 21.73 -11.03 15.27
N VAL A 136 20.82 -11.78 15.90
CA VAL A 136 19.38 -11.65 15.67
C VAL A 136 18.89 -10.21 15.84
N PRO A 137 19.28 -9.45 16.88
CA PRO A 137 18.86 -8.05 17.01
C PRO A 137 19.31 -7.16 15.84
N ASP A 138 20.50 -7.41 15.27
CA ASP A 138 21.01 -6.65 14.13
C ASP A 138 20.22 -6.97 12.86
N VAL A 139 19.86 -8.25 12.66
CA VAL A 139 19.01 -8.67 11.53
C VAL A 139 17.62 -8.06 11.63
N ILE A 140 17.01 -8.06 12.82
CA ILE A 140 15.73 -7.40 13.07
C ILE A 140 15.85 -5.89 12.80
N ALA A 141 16.89 -5.23 13.32
CA ALA A 141 17.11 -3.80 13.10
C ALA A 141 17.25 -3.47 11.61
N GLN A 142 17.99 -4.28 10.85
CA GLN A 142 18.14 -4.10 9.41
C GLN A 142 16.80 -4.27 8.68
N SER A 143 16.03 -5.30 9.04
CA SER A 143 14.69 -5.52 8.47
C SER A 143 13.75 -4.36 8.78
N ASN A 144 13.72 -3.89 10.02
CA ASN A 144 12.89 -2.76 10.43
C ASN A 144 13.27 -1.49 9.67
N ALA A 145 14.56 -1.21 9.48
CA ALA A 145 15.04 -0.05 8.72
C ALA A 145 14.62 -0.10 7.24
N MET A 146 14.60 -1.29 6.63
CA MET A 146 14.10 -1.45 5.25
C MET A 146 12.60 -1.17 5.16
N MET A 147 11.81 -1.63 6.13
CA MET A 147 10.36 -1.37 6.16
C MET A 147 10.08 0.12 6.39
N ASP A 148 10.81 0.75 7.31
CA ASP A 148 10.69 2.19 7.58
C ASP A 148 11.04 3.03 6.33
N ASP A 149 12.05 2.65 5.55
CA ASP A 149 12.39 3.33 4.28
C ASP A 149 11.26 3.19 3.24
N VAL A 150 10.62 2.02 3.15
CA VAL A 150 9.46 1.81 2.27
C VAL A 150 8.28 2.70 2.70
N ASP A 151 7.99 2.77 4.00
CA ASP A 151 6.92 3.61 4.55
C ASP A 151 7.21 5.10 4.34
N ASP A 152 8.45 5.54 4.54
CA ASP A 152 8.87 6.92 4.32
C ASP A 152 8.78 7.31 2.83
N GLN A 153 9.17 6.41 1.93
CA GLN A 153 9.03 6.61 0.48
C GLN A 153 7.56 6.68 0.04
N LEU A 154 6.71 5.81 0.59
CA LEU A 154 5.27 5.85 0.36
C LEU A 154 4.69 7.18 0.84
N TYR A 155 4.98 7.57 2.08
CA TYR A 155 4.51 8.83 2.65
C TYR A 155 4.98 10.03 1.81
N ALA A 156 6.27 10.11 1.45
CA ALA A 156 6.79 11.19 0.63
C ALA A 156 6.08 11.31 -0.73
N ARG A 157 5.65 10.19 -1.30
CA ARG A 157 4.91 10.15 -2.57
C ARG A 157 3.47 10.67 -2.43
N VAL A 158 2.78 10.34 -1.35
CA VAL A 158 1.35 10.67 -1.18
C VAL A 158 1.09 11.93 -0.35
N ALA A 159 2.05 12.35 0.48
CA ALA A 159 1.92 13.47 1.40
C ALA A 159 1.43 14.78 0.73
N PRO A 160 1.85 15.13 -0.50
CA PRO A 160 1.33 16.31 -1.17
C PRO A 160 -0.19 16.25 -1.42
N ASP A 161 -0.75 15.06 -1.63
CA ASP A 161 -2.13 14.85 -2.06
C ASP A 161 -3.10 14.56 -0.90
N ILE A 162 -2.57 14.12 0.26
CA ILE A 162 -3.36 13.84 1.46
C ILE A 162 -4.34 14.98 1.78
N PRO A 163 -3.96 16.28 1.83
CA PRO A 163 -4.88 17.35 2.21
C PRO A 163 -6.11 17.47 1.31
N ALA A 164 -5.97 17.17 0.01
CA ALA A 164 -7.08 17.19 -0.93
C ALA A 164 -7.94 15.93 -0.80
N VAL A 165 -7.32 14.76 -0.62
CA VAL A 165 -8.02 13.47 -0.55
C VAL A 165 -8.75 13.28 0.77
N GLU A 166 -8.18 13.72 1.89
CA GLU A 166 -8.76 13.61 3.23
C GLU A 166 -10.16 14.24 3.32
N GLN A 167 -10.38 15.35 2.60
CA GLN A 167 -11.67 16.05 2.57
C GLN A 167 -12.80 15.23 1.95
N TRP A 168 -12.46 14.24 1.14
CA TRP A 168 -13.40 13.39 0.39
C TRP A 168 -13.38 11.94 0.88
N ARG A 169 -12.80 11.67 2.05
CA ARG A 169 -12.56 10.31 2.54
C ARG A 169 -13.83 9.46 2.57
N GLU A 170 -14.94 10.02 3.07
CA GLU A 170 -16.21 9.29 3.16
C GLU A 170 -16.82 9.04 1.77
N GLU A 171 -16.82 10.06 0.91
CA GLU A 171 -17.34 9.96 -0.45
C GLU A 171 -16.52 9.01 -1.33
N LEU A 172 -15.19 8.98 -1.15
CA LEU A 172 -14.30 8.05 -1.84
C LEU A 172 -14.54 6.61 -1.37
N ALA A 173 -14.70 6.38 -0.07
CA ALA A 173 -15.09 5.06 0.44
C ALA A 173 -16.42 4.60 -0.18
N MET A 174 -17.42 5.48 -0.18
CA MET A 174 -18.72 5.22 -0.82
C MET A 174 -18.62 5.00 -2.34
N LEU A 175 -17.69 5.69 -3.02
CA LEU A 175 -17.42 5.51 -4.43
C LEU A 175 -16.83 4.12 -4.68
N TYR A 176 -15.81 3.71 -3.94
CA TYR A 176 -15.16 2.41 -4.09
C TYR A 176 -16.12 1.25 -3.79
N ASP A 177 -16.96 1.37 -2.75
CA ASP A 177 -18.00 0.38 -2.47
C ASP A 177 -19.01 0.25 -3.61
N TRP A 178 -19.42 1.37 -4.19
CA TRP A 178 -20.32 1.35 -5.34
C TRP A 178 -19.66 0.75 -6.59
N LEU A 179 -18.41 1.12 -6.88
CA LEU A 179 -17.64 0.56 -8.00
C LEU A 179 -17.44 -0.96 -7.85
N ALA A 180 -17.32 -1.46 -6.62
CA ALA A 180 -17.22 -2.88 -6.30
C ALA A 180 -18.58 -3.62 -6.39
N GLY A 181 -19.69 -2.90 -6.56
CA GLY A 181 -21.03 -3.47 -6.55
C GLY A 181 -21.59 -3.78 -5.15
N ASN A 182 -20.93 -3.30 -4.09
CA ASN A 182 -21.40 -3.44 -2.71
C ASN A 182 -22.52 -2.43 -2.36
N ARG A 183 -22.73 -1.43 -3.24
CA ARG A 183 -23.80 -0.42 -3.12
C ARG A 183 -24.54 -0.25 -4.44
N ALA A 184 -25.84 0.05 -4.37
CA ALA A 184 -26.69 0.26 -5.55
C ALA A 184 -26.47 1.63 -6.20
N ASP A 185 -26.43 2.69 -5.40
CA ASP A 185 -26.36 4.08 -5.87
C ASP A 185 -24.92 4.63 -5.79
N PRO A 186 -24.50 5.53 -6.70
CA PRO A 186 -23.23 6.24 -6.59
C PRO A 186 -23.27 7.28 -5.46
N PRO A 187 -22.12 7.87 -5.05
CA PRO A 187 -22.12 8.93 -4.04
C PRO A 187 -22.63 10.23 -4.66
N SER A 188 -23.20 11.10 -3.82
CA SER A 188 -23.58 12.46 -4.21
C SER A 188 -22.39 13.39 -3.99
N LEU A 189 -21.78 13.89 -5.08
CA LEU A 189 -20.55 14.70 -5.07
C LEU A 189 -20.82 16.17 -5.40
#